data_AF-A0A316WCE2-F1
#
_entry.id   AF-A0A316WCE2-F1
#
_cell.length_a   1.000
_cell.length_b   1.000
_cell.length_c   1.000
_cell.angle_alpha   90.00
_cell.angle_beta   90.00
_cell.angle_gamma   90.00
#
_symmetry.space_group_name_H-M   'P 1'
#
loop_
_entity.id
_entity.type
_entity.pdbx_description
1 polymer ?
#
loop_
_entity_poly.entity_id
_entity_poly.type
_entity_poly.pdbx_seq_one_letter_code
_entity_poly.pdbx_strand_id
1 'polypeptide(L)'
;MMKYFWGIFVAFFALVSCKSDDDSLQRVDQVLNIYMKNSAGQDLLNNKLPGSYTGFSVNDVFGTKDIAPVSISLRTSPESLFYMEYLAGAKRRRLDSISPDNPGTGTSYYSRMQITFTKSTNVSDNVIGLLEVQYRNTPTAFQVSKVLYEGKEVFSKNADAPTSINTVTITK
;
A
#
# COMPACT_ATOMS: atom_id res chain seq x y z
N MET A 1 55.28 22.79 -24.41
CA MET A 1 54.59 22.35 -23.17
C MET A 1 53.06 22.51 -23.18
N MET A 2 52.45 23.30 -24.09
CA MET A 2 50.99 23.50 -24.12
C MET A 2 50.15 22.36 -24.73
N LYS A 3 50.75 21.51 -25.58
CA LYS A 3 50.01 20.48 -26.35
C LYS A 3 49.59 19.26 -25.51
N TYR A 4 50.38 18.91 -24.48
CA TYR A 4 50.09 17.77 -23.60
C TYR A 4 49.07 18.11 -22.50
N PHE A 5 48.97 19.39 -22.14
CA PHE A 5 48.01 19.88 -21.15
C PHE A 5 46.57 19.69 -21.62
N TRP A 6 46.30 19.97 -22.89
CA TRP A 6 44.95 19.85 -23.46
C TRP A 6 44.49 18.38 -23.57
N GLY A 7 45.41 17.46 -23.90
CA GLY A 7 45.11 16.02 -23.96
C GLY A 7 44.80 15.40 -22.59
N ILE A 8 45.54 15.80 -21.55
CA ILE A 8 45.28 15.36 -20.16
C ILE A 8 43.95 15.91 -19.65
N PHE A 9 43.62 17.16 -19.99
CA PHE A 9 42.36 17.78 -19.58
C PHE A 9 41.14 17.06 -20.19
N VAL A 10 41.20 16.72 -21.48
CA VAL A 10 40.12 15.95 -22.14
C VAL A 10 40.01 14.53 -21.59
N ALA A 11 41.13 13.86 -21.29
CA ALA A 11 41.11 12.55 -20.66
C ALA A 11 40.47 12.59 -19.26
N PHE A 12 40.71 13.65 -18.48
CA PHE A 12 40.08 13.83 -17.18
C PHE A 12 38.56 14.05 -17.29
N PHE A 13 38.09 14.88 -18.23
CA PHE A 13 36.65 15.08 -18.45
C PHE A 13 35.93 13.84 -18.99
N ALA A 14 36.62 13.01 -19.78
CA ALA A 14 36.08 11.72 -20.23
C ALA A 14 35.88 10.72 -19.08
N LEU A 15 36.75 10.73 -18.07
CA LEU A 15 36.62 9.88 -16.88
C LEU A 15 35.53 10.38 -15.90
N VAL A 16 35.25 11.68 -15.88
CA VAL A 16 34.16 12.28 -15.07
C VAL A 16 32.79 12.14 -15.76
N SER A 17 32.76 11.90 -17.08
CA SER A 17 31.52 11.71 -17.86
C SER A 17 30.82 10.36 -17.63
N CYS A 18 31.43 9.39 -16.92
CA CYS A 18 30.79 8.13 -16.53
C CYS A 18 29.96 8.30 -15.25
N LYS A 19 29.03 9.24 -15.27
CA LYS A 19 27.93 9.26 -14.31
C LYS A 19 26.68 9.74 -15.03
N SER A 20 26.11 8.84 -15.83
CA SER A 20 24.69 8.93 -16.12
C SER A 20 23.99 8.71 -14.79
N ASP A 21 23.57 9.81 -14.15
CA ASP A 21 22.50 9.77 -13.15
C ASP A 21 21.22 9.33 -13.90
N ASP A 22 21.13 8.04 -14.22
CA ASP A 22 19.84 7.36 -14.24
C ASP A 22 19.44 7.23 -12.77
N ASP A 23 19.07 8.35 -12.14
CA ASP A 23 18.21 8.33 -10.96
C ASP A 23 16.90 7.72 -11.44
N SER A 24 16.88 6.39 -11.54
CA SER A 24 15.73 5.64 -11.99
C SER A 24 14.63 5.94 -10.97
N LEU A 25 13.65 6.76 -11.35
CA LEU A 25 12.52 7.10 -10.51
C LEU A 25 11.90 5.79 -10.01
N GLN A 26 11.97 5.57 -8.70
CA GLN A 26 11.41 4.38 -8.09
C GLN A 26 9.90 4.36 -8.33
N ARG A 27 9.39 3.31 -8.97
CA ARG A 27 7.94 3.17 -9.24
C ARG A 27 7.19 2.94 -7.92
N VAL A 28 6.13 3.71 -7.67
CA VAL A 28 5.32 3.59 -6.45
C VAL A 28 3.96 2.99 -6.77
N ASP A 29 3.66 1.83 -6.17
CA ASP A 29 2.43 1.08 -6.37
C ASP A 29 1.82 0.69 -5.02
N GLN A 30 1.15 1.65 -4.40
CA GLN A 30 0.62 1.52 -3.04
C GLN A 30 -0.90 1.71 -2.92
N VAL A 31 -1.56 2.09 -4.02
CA VAL A 31 -2.99 2.38 -4.02
C VAL A 31 -3.76 1.08 -3.90
N LEU A 32 -4.70 1.03 -2.96
CA LEU A 32 -5.60 -0.08 -2.71
C LEU A 32 -7.06 0.34 -2.84
N ASN A 33 -7.81 -0.40 -3.65
CA ASN A 33 -9.28 -0.36 -3.65
C ASN A 33 -9.78 -1.56 -2.86
N ILE A 34 -10.34 -1.30 -1.67
CA ILE A 34 -10.75 -2.33 -0.73
C ILE A 34 -12.28 -2.45 -0.76
N TYR A 35 -12.76 -3.52 -1.35
CA TYR A 35 -14.17 -3.91 -1.37
C TYR A 35 -14.49 -4.79 -0.18
N MET A 36 -15.73 -4.70 0.29
CA MET A 36 -16.23 -5.62 1.31
C MET A 36 -17.59 -6.18 0.92
N LYS A 37 -17.74 -7.48 1.05
CA LYS A 37 -19.00 -8.18 0.78
C LYS A 37 -19.32 -9.18 1.88
N ASN A 38 -20.59 -9.53 2.01
CA ASN A 38 -20.97 -10.69 2.81
C ASN A 38 -20.79 -12.00 2.02
N SER A 39 -21.00 -13.13 2.67
CA SER A 39 -21.01 -14.46 2.06
C SER A 39 -22.00 -14.63 0.88
N ALA A 40 -23.10 -13.85 0.86
CA ALA A 40 -24.07 -13.83 -0.24
C ALA A 40 -23.66 -12.89 -1.40
N GLY A 41 -22.54 -12.19 -1.29
CA GLY A 41 -22.03 -11.27 -2.31
C GLY A 41 -22.58 -9.85 -2.24
N GLN A 42 -23.39 -9.50 -1.24
CA GLN A 42 -23.89 -8.14 -1.03
C GLN A 42 -22.76 -7.21 -0.61
N ASP A 43 -22.72 -6.02 -1.21
CA ASP A 43 -21.81 -4.93 -0.85
C ASP A 43 -22.12 -4.36 0.55
N LEU A 44 -21.18 -4.54 1.48
CA LEU A 44 -21.31 -4.11 2.87
C LEU A 44 -20.97 -2.62 3.08
N LEU A 45 -20.40 -1.95 2.09
CA LEU A 45 -20.07 -0.52 2.14
C LEU A 45 -21.17 0.37 1.55
N ASN A 46 -22.17 -0.24 0.89
CA ASN A 46 -23.34 0.48 0.40
C ASN A 46 -24.38 0.65 1.52
N ASN A 47 -24.40 1.82 2.16
CA ASN A 47 -25.30 2.14 3.28
C ASN A 47 -26.80 2.17 2.92
N LYS A 48 -27.16 2.06 1.64
CA LYS A 48 -28.55 1.97 1.19
C LYS A 48 -29.09 0.54 1.26
N LEU A 49 -28.21 -0.45 1.39
CA LEU A 49 -28.61 -1.85 1.46
C LEU A 49 -28.88 -2.27 2.92
N PRO A 50 -30.00 -2.97 3.20
CA PRO A 50 -30.26 -3.49 4.53
C PRO A 50 -29.13 -4.38 5.04
N GLY A 51 -28.67 -4.15 6.27
CA GLY A 51 -27.61 -4.92 6.91
C GLY A 51 -26.17 -4.49 6.54
N SER A 52 -26.00 -3.53 5.63
CA SER A 52 -24.69 -2.94 5.32
C SER A 52 -24.27 -1.91 6.38
N TYR A 53 -22.99 -1.55 6.39
CA TYR A 53 -22.45 -0.55 7.30
C TYR A 53 -22.89 0.85 6.88
N THR A 54 -23.11 1.73 7.87
CA THR A 54 -23.53 3.12 7.64
C THR A 54 -22.35 4.08 7.52
N GLY A 55 -21.16 3.65 7.96
CA GLY A 55 -19.91 4.40 7.86
C GLY A 55 -18.73 3.60 8.38
N PHE A 56 -17.54 4.19 8.35
CA PHE A 56 -16.34 3.62 8.94
C PHE A 56 -15.36 4.71 9.39
N SER A 57 -14.46 4.34 10.28
CA SER A 57 -13.28 5.13 10.64
C SER A 57 -12.05 4.24 10.67
N VAL A 58 -10.87 4.82 10.42
CA VAL A 58 -9.62 4.06 10.33
C VAL A 58 -8.56 4.71 11.19
N ASN A 59 -7.90 3.91 12.02
CA ASN A 59 -6.78 4.32 12.85
C ASN A 59 -5.53 3.49 12.51
N ASP A 60 -4.38 4.17 12.46
CA ASP A 60 -3.07 3.56 12.33
C ASP A 60 -2.64 2.95 13.67
N VAL A 61 -2.49 1.63 13.69
CA VAL A 61 -2.06 0.87 14.87
C VAL A 61 -0.61 1.20 15.26
N PHE A 62 0.19 1.70 14.32
CA PHE A 62 1.58 2.11 14.56
C PHE A 62 1.74 3.61 14.77
N GLY A 63 0.63 4.35 14.84
CA GLY A 63 0.62 5.78 15.08
C GLY A 63 1.38 6.20 16.34
N THR A 64 1.75 7.48 16.41
CA THR A 64 2.46 8.05 17.58
C THR A 64 1.53 8.41 18.74
N LYS A 65 0.22 8.25 18.56
CA LYS A 65 -0.83 8.53 19.54
C LYS A 65 -1.78 7.34 19.58
N ASP A 66 -2.53 7.21 20.68
CA ASP A 66 -3.55 6.18 20.85
C ASP A 66 -4.64 6.25 19.77
N ILE A 67 -4.95 7.46 19.30
CA ILE A 67 -5.83 7.72 18.15
C ILE A 67 -5.01 8.41 17.07
N ALA A 68 -4.73 7.69 16.00
CA ALA A 68 -3.98 8.16 14.84
C ALA A 68 -4.80 7.92 13.55
N PRO A 69 -5.72 8.84 13.20
CA PRO A 69 -6.62 8.62 12.08
C PRO A 69 -5.89 8.51 10.75
N VAL A 70 -6.32 7.56 9.90
CA VAL A 70 -5.88 7.43 8.50
C VAL A 70 -7.03 7.85 7.61
N SER A 71 -6.79 8.82 6.73
CA SER A 71 -7.81 9.28 5.78
C SER A 71 -7.98 8.25 4.66
N ILE A 72 -9.17 7.65 4.59
CA ILE A 72 -9.56 6.70 3.56
C ILE A 72 -10.90 7.17 3.00
N SER A 73 -10.95 7.39 1.68
CA SER A 73 -12.15 7.87 1.01
C SER A 73 -13.06 6.70 0.63
N LEU A 74 -14.37 6.86 0.82
CA LEU A 74 -15.35 5.97 0.22
C LEU A 74 -15.61 6.41 -1.22
N ARG A 75 -15.42 5.49 -2.17
CA ARG A 75 -15.62 5.72 -3.60
C ARG A 75 -16.62 4.70 -4.16
N THR A 76 -17.04 4.94 -5.40
CA THR A 76 -17.94 4.06 -6.14
C THR A 76 -17.30 3.72 -7.48
N SER A 77 -17.34 2.44 -7.87
CA SER A 77 -16.85 1.98 -9.18
C SER A 77 -17.86 2.29 -10.29
N PRO A 78 -17.48 2.20 -11.58
CA PRO A 78 -18.42 2.31 -12.70
C PRO A 78 -19.61 1.33 -12.61
N GLU A 79 -19.40 0.17 -11.99
CA GLU A 79 -20.40 -0.87 -11.73
C GLU A 79 -21.25 -0.60 -10.47
N SER A 80 -21.14 0.59 -9.88
CA SER A 80 -21.85 0.99 -8.67
C SER A 80 -21.48 0.23 -7.40
N LEU A 81 -20.30 -0.39 -7.35
CA LEU A 81 -19.78 -1.03 -6.14
C LEU A 81 -19.01 -0.02 -5.28
N PHE A 82 -19.28 -0.01 -3.99
CA PHE A 82 -18.60 0.85 -3.04
C PHE A 82 -17.28 0.22 -2.59
N TYR A 83 -16.23 1.04 -2.50
CA TYR A 83 -14.92 0.63 -2.02
C TYR A 83 -14.24 1.72 -1.22
N MET A 84 -13.38 1.29 -0.29
CA MET A 84 -12.47 2.16 0.43
C MET A 84 -11.20 2.35 -0.40
N GLU A 85 -10.88 3.60 -0.74
CA GLU A 85 -9.67 3.99 -1.47
C GLU A 85 -8.58 4.37 -0.48
N TYR A 86 -7.56 3.51 -0.35
CA TYR A 86 -6.37 3.77 0.45
C TYR A 86 -5.21 4.16 -0.45
N LEU A 87 -4.75 5.40 -0.34
CA LEU A 87 -3.63 5.93 -1.12
C LEU A 87 -2.31 5.79 -0.36
N ALA A 88 -2.28 6.25 0.90
CA ALA A 88 -1.16 6.21 1.83
C ALA A 88 -1.63 6.74 3.20
N GLY A 89 -0.76 6.69 4.20
CA GLY A 89 -0.93 7.46 5.44
C GLY A 89 -0.68 6.66 6.72
N ALA A 90 -0.79 5.33 6.67
CA ALA A 90 -0.44 4.50 7.81
C ALA A 90 1.09 4.41 7.95
N LYS A 91 1.58 4.47 9.19
CA LYS A 91 3.00 4.32 9.50
C LYS A 91 3.43 2.90 9.14
N ARG A 92 4.65 2.81 8.62
CA ARG A 92 5.28 1.56 8.20
C ARG A 92 6.29 1.13 9.24
N ARG A 93 6.30 -0.16 9.56
CA ARG A 93 7.39 -0.81 10.29
C ARG A 93 8.12 -1.75 9.36
N ARG A 94 9.42 -1.94 9.59
CA ARG A 94 10.21 -2.93 8.84
C ARG A 94 9.68 -4.31 9.18
N LEU A 95 9.31 -5.08 8.17
CA LEU A 95 8.99 -6.50 8.29
C LEU A 95 10.33 -7.22 8.22
N ASP A 96 10.85 -7.63 9.37
CA ASP A 96 12.16 -8.30 9.44
C ASP A 96 11.96 -9.76 9.04
N SER A 97 12.05 -10.05 7.75
CA SER A 97 12.16 -11.42 7.27
C SER A 97 13.00 -11.50 6.01
N ILE A 98 14.11 -12.21 6.14
CA ILE A 98 14.85 -12.82 5.04
C ILE A 98 13.93 -13.92 4.49
N SER A 99 12.96 -13.55 3.66
CA SER A 99 12.07 -14.50 2.97
C SER A 99 12.71 -14.93 1.65
N PRO A 100 12.52 -16.18 1.17
CA PRO A 100 12.90 -16.59 -0.18
C PRO A 100 12.36 -15.66 -1.29
N ASP A 101 11.24 -14.98 -1.03
CA ASP A 101 10.63 -13.99 -1.95
C ASP A 101 11.30 -12.61 -1.93
N ASN A 102 12.36 -12.45 -1.12
CA ASN A 102 13.11 -11.22 -0.97
C ASN A 102 14.62 -11.52 -0.80
N PRO A 103 15.30 -12.07 -1.83
CA PRO A 103 16.71 -12.43 -1.77
C PRO A 103 17.59 -11.17 -1.77
N GLY A 104 17.87 -10.63 -0.58
CA GLY A 104 19.05 -9.81 -0.29
C GLY A 104 19.13 -8.40 -0.89
N THR A 105 18.18 -7.95 -1.71
CA THR A 105 18.26 -6.64 -2.42
C THR A 105 17.12 -5.67 -2.07
N GLY A 106 16.13 -6.10 -1.26
CA GLY A 106 14.98 -5.28 -0.89
C GLY A 106 14.63 -5.32 0.60
N THR A 107 14.02 -4.24 1.10
CA THR A 107 13.44 -4.19 2.44
C THR A 107 11.94 -4.44 2.39
N SER A 108 11.43 -5.25 3.31
CA SER A 108 9.98 -5.43 3.48
C SER A 108 9.47 -4.48 4.55
N TYR A 109 8.28 -3.94 4.34
CA TYR A 109 7.58 -3.11 5.32
C TYR A 109 6.15 -3.61 5.50
N TYR A 110 5.53 -3.21 6.60
CA TYR A 110 4.12 -3.44 6.82
C TYR A 110 3.50 -2.29 7.61
N SER A 111 2.23 -2.02 7.31
CA SER A 111 1.37 -1.10 8.03
C SER A 111 0.18 -1.86 8.57
N ARG A 112 -0.28 -1.50 9.77
CA ARG A 112 -1.50 -2.05 10.37
C ARG A 112 -2.50 -0.94 10.61
N MET A 113 -3.72 -1.16 10.14
CA MET A 113 -4.84 -0.24 10.30
C MET A 113 -5.98 -0.96 10.98
N GLN A 114 -6.51 -0.37 12.04
CA GLN A 114 -7.77 -0.80 12.63
C GLN A 114 -8.89 -0.03 11.94
N ILE A 115 -9.83 -0.77 11.33
CA ILE A 115 -11.03 -0.22 10.72
C ILE A 115 -12.19 -0.48 11.68
N THR A 116 -12.92 0.56 12.04
CA THR A 116 -14.15 0.46 12.82
C THR A 116 -15.32 0.75 11.89
N PHE A 117 -16.16 -0.24 11.64
CA PHE A 117 -17.38 -0.12 10.85
C PHE A 117 -18.57 0.20 11.74
N THR A 118 -19.32 1.23 11.36
CA THR A 118 -20.55 1.63 12.04
C THR A 118 -21.71 0.81 11.52
N LYS A 119 -22.40 0.09 12.42
CA LYS A 119 -23.58 -0.73 12.07
C LYS A 119 -24.90 -0.07 12.48
N SER A 120 -24.91 0.61 13.61
CA SER A 120 -26.08 1.29 14.17
C SER A 120 -25.66 2.59 14.86
N THR A 121 -26.60 3.30 15.47
CA THR A 121 -26.30 4.47 16.34
C THR A 121 -25.68 4.06 17.68
N ASN A 122 -25.76 2.77 18.06
CA ASN A 122 -25.13 2.26 19.26
C ASN A 122 -23.69 1.85 18.97
N VAL A 123 -22.74 2.52 19.62
CA VAL A 123 -21.29 2.28 19.42
C VAL A 123 -20.88 0.84 19.73
N SER A 124 -21.59 0.16 20.62
CA SER A 124 -21.37 -1.25 20.97
C SER A 124 -21.57 -2.22 19.81
N ASP A 125 -22.35 -1.83 18.79
CA ASP A 125 -22.66 -2.68 17.64
C ASP A 125 -21.61 -2.55 16.53
N ASN A 126 -20.62 -1.68 16.72
CA ASN A 126 -19.57 -1.45 15.75
C ASN A 126 -18.73 -2.72 15.56
N VAL A 127 -18.38 -2.98 14.31
CA VAL A 127 -17.53 -4.11 13.94
C VAL A 127 -16.12 -3.60 13.74
N ILE A 128 -15.16 -4.19 14.44
CA ILE A 128 -13.75 -3.85 14.29
C ILE A 128 -13.09 -4.87 13.35
N GLY A 129 -12.27 -4.36 12.45
CA GLY A 129 -11.45 -5.10 11.51
C GLY A 129 -9.98 -4.69 11.60
N LEU A 130 -9.04 -5.61 11.48
CA LEU A 130 -7.61 -5.35 11.38
C LEU A 130 -7.12 -5.63 9.95
N LEU A 131 -6.64 -4.57 9.29
CA LEU A 131 -6.03 -4.64 7.97
C LEU A 131 -4.51 -4.50 8.09
N GLU A 132 -3.77 -5.45 7.58
CA GLU A 132 -2.32 -5.38 7.42
C GLU A 132 -1.97 -5.27 5.93
N VAL A 133 -1.23 -4.22 5.58
CA VAL A 133 -0.70 -4.03 4.23
C VAL A 133 0.80 -4.23 4.28
N GLN A 134 1.31 -5.20 3.53
CA GLN A 134 2.74 -5.47 3.40
C GLN A 134 3.25 -4.91 2.08
N TYR A 135 4.47 -4.41 2.12
CA TYR A 135 5.14 -3.75 1.01
C TYR A 135 6.50 -4.40 0.74
N ARG A 136 6.88 -4.40 -0.53
CA ARG A 136 8.21 -4.75 -1.02
C ARG A 136 8.87 -3.47 -1.54
N ASN A 137 10.04 -3.14 -0.99
CA ASN A 137 10.86 -2.02 -1.42
C ASN A 137 12.12 -2.55 -2.10
N THR A 138 12.29 -2.23 -3.37
CA THR A 138 13.45 -2.56 -4.22
C THR A 138 14.02 -1.27 -4.81
N PRO A 139 15.25 -1.22 -5.33
CA PRO A 139 15.78 -0.01 -5.96
C PRO A 139 14.87 0.59 -7.05
N THR A 140 14.14 -0.25 -7.78
CA THR A 140 13.31 0.17 -8.91
C THR A 140 11.82 0.34 -8.59
N ALA A 141 11.34 -0.23 -7.48
CA ALA A 141 9.91 -0.20 -7.14
C ALA A 141 9.63 -0.31 -5.63
N PHE A 142 8.66 0.48 -5.16
CA PHE A 142 7.98 0.35 -3.88
C PHE A 142 6.53 -0.06 -4.11
N GLN A 143 6.17 -1.29 -3.76
CA GLN A 143 4.87 -1.87 -4.12
C GLN A 143 4.22 -2.67 -3.01
N VAL A 144 2.88 -2.72 -2.99
CA VAL A 144 2.14 -3.67 -2.12
C VAL A 144 2.43 -5.09 -2.57
N SER A 145 2.87 -5.94 -1.65
CA SER A 145 3.15 -7.35 -1.88
C SER A 145 2.05 -8.27 -1.38
N LYS A 146 1.40 -7.90 -0.27
CA LYS A 146 0.39 -8.72 0.40
C LYS A 146 -0.55 -7.84 1.21
N VAL A 147 -1.83 -8.22 1.26
CA VAL A 147 -2.79 -7.64 2.22
C VAL A 147 -3.42 -8.77 3.01
N LEU A 148 -3.47 -8.58 4.33
CA LEU A 148 -4.14 -9.47 5.25
C LEU A 148 -5.29 -8.74 5.94
N TYR A 149 -6.42 -9.43 6.09
CA TYR A 149 -7.53 -8.98 6.91
C TYR A 149 -7.75 -10.00 8.02
N GLU A 150 -7.70 -9.58 9.28
CA GLU A 150 -7.72 -10.48 10.45
C GLU A 150 -6.66 -11.59 10.37
N GLY A 151 -5.48 -11.26 9.85
CA GLY A 151 -4.38 -12.22 9.65
C GLY A 151 -4.57 -13.21 8.49
N LYS A 152 -5.70 -13.17 7.78
CA LYS A 152 -5.93 -13.98 6.57
C LYS A 152 -5.53 -13.21 5.32
N GLU A 153 -4.75 -13.84 4.44
CA GLU A 153 -4.39 -13.26 3.14
C GLU A 153 -5.64 -13.05 2.27
N VAL A 154 -5.83 -11.81 1.81
CA VAL A 154 -6.93 -11.39 0.91
C VAL A 154 -6.41 -10.83 -0.42
N PHE A 155 -5.10 -10.63 -0.53
CA PHE A 155 -4.41 -10.18 -1.74
C PHE A 155 -2.93 -10.53 -1.66
N SER A 156 -2.35 -10.90 -2.80
CA SER A 156 -0.91 -11.04 -2.98
C SER A 156 -0.48 -10.61 -4.38
N LYS A 157 0.75 -10.11 -4.50
CA LYS A 157 1.31 -9.58 -5.74
C LYS A 157 2.77 -10.01 -5.94
N ASN A 158 3.01 -10.58 -7.11
CA ASN A 158 4.34 -10.98 -7.57
C ASN A 158 5.22 -9.76 -7.83
N ALA A 159 6.54 -9.91 -7.70
CA ALA A 159 7.48 -8.80 -7.81
C ALA A 159 7.46 -8.11 -9.20
N ASP A 160 7.26 -8.89 -10.26
CA ASP A 160 7.28 -8.42 -11.66
C ASP A 160 5.88 -8.06 -12.19
N ALA A 161 4.86 -8.07 -11.34
CA ALA A 161 3.51 -7.73 -11.75
C ALA A 161 3.42 -6.25 -12.16
N PRO A 162 2.62 -5.92 -13.20
CA PRO A 162 2.49 -4.54 -13.66
C PRO A 162 1.93 -3.62 -12.57
N THR A 163 2.31 -2.34 -12.64
CA THR A 163 1.76 -1.30 -11.78
C THR A 163 0.32 -1.01 -12.19
N SER A 164 -0.62 -1.44 -11.35
CA SER A 164 -2.06 -1.24 -11.53
C SER A 164 -2.67 -1.07 -10.15
N ILE A 165 -3.84 -0.42 -10.07
CA ILE A 165 -4.56 -0.27 -8.80
C ILE A 165 -4.78 -1.65 -8.19
N ASN A 166 -4.33 -1.84 -6.95
CA ASN A 166 -4.41 -3.12 -6.26
C ASN A 166 -5.84 -3.27 -5.72
N THR A 167 -6.56 -4.29 -6.18
CA THR A 167 -7.94 -4.52 -5.77
C THR A 167 -7.99 -5.64 -4.74
N VAL A 168 -8.58 -5.35 -3.58
CA VAL A 168 -8.73 -6.27 -2.45
C VAL A 168 -10.21 -6.50 -2.21
N THR A 169 -10.63 -7.75 -2.05
CA THR A 169 -12.02 -8.07 -1.67
C THR A 169 -12.05 -8.84 -0.36
N ILE A 170 -12.68 -8.28 0.65
CA ILE A 170 -12.88 -8.90 1.95
C ILE A 170 -14.28 -9.52 1.99
N THR A 171 -14.38 -10.78 2.43
CA THR A 171 -15.67 -11.47 2.63
C THR A 171 -15.92 -11.67 4.13
N LYS A 172 -17.09 -11.25 4.60
CA LYS A 172 -17.50 -11.25 6.01
C LYS A 172 -18.74 -12.11 6.27
#